data_AF-R7HFJ7-F1
#
_entry.id   AF-R7HFJ7-F1
#
_cell.length_a   1.000
_cell.length_b   1.000
_cell.length_c   1.000
_cell.angle_alpha   90.00
_cell.angle_beta   90.00
_cell.angle_gamma   90.00
#
_symmetry.space_group_name_H-M   'P 1'
#
loop_
_entity.id
_entity.type
_entity.pdbx_description
1 polymer ?
#
loop_
_entity_poly.entity_id
_entity_poly.type
_entity_poly.pdbx_seq_one_letter_code
_entity_poly.pdbx_strand_id
1 'polypeptide(L)' 'MNYKVLIYVLMLFVSIFALSGINFTGFFKIKHELEAKIFVMLASFGLAYVSAEFLIKLIELF' A
#
# COMPACT_ATOMS: atom_id res chain seq x y z
N MET A 1 -7.53 11.60 -17.39
CA MET A 1 -6.67 10.72 -16.56
C MET A 1 -7.04 9.29 -16.88
N ASN A 2 -6.07 8.42 -17.22
CA ASN A 2 -6.35 7.01 -17.52
C ASN A 2 -6.99 6.36 -16.28
N TYR A 3 -8.07 5.57 -16.45
CA TYR A 3 -8.78 4.91 -15.33
C TYR A 3 -7.84 4.09 -14.45
N LYS A 4 -6.76 3.52 -15.03
CA LYS A 4 -5.71 2.82 -14.29
C LYS A 4 -5.08 3.70 -13.20
N VAL A 5 -4.76 4.95 -13.52
CA VAL A 5 -4.16 5.91 -12.56
C VAL A 5 -5.11 6.17 -11.38
N LEU A 6 -6.42 6.29 -11.64
CA LEU A 6 -7.42 6.43 -10.59
C LEU A 6 -7.43 5.20 -9.66
N ILE A 7 -7.34 3.99 -10.22
CA ILE A 7 -7.28 2.75 -9.44
C ILE A 7 -6.02 2.71 -8.56
N TYR A 8 -4.84 3.06 -9.08
CA TYR A 8 -3.62 3.12 -8.26
C TYR A 8 -3.74 4.10 -7.10
N VAL A 9 -4.30 5.29 -7.34
CA VAL A 9 -4.49 6.31 -6.28
C VAL A 9 -5.47 5.81 -5.22
N LEU A 10 -6.58 5.19 -5.62
CA LEU A 10 -7.54 4.63 -4.66
C LEU A 10 -6.90 3.49 -3.83
N MET A 11 -6.18 2.58 -4.49
CA MET A 11 -5.51 1.48 -3.80
C MET A 11 -4.38 1.94 -2.88
N LEU A 12 -3.78 3.10 -3.13
CA LEU A 12 -2.83 3.72 -2.20
C LEU A 12 -3.50 4.03 -0.87
N PHE A 13 -4.66 4.70 -0.88
CA PHE A 13 -5.40 5.00 0.34
C PHE A 13 -5.88 3.74 1.07
N VAL A 14 -6.38 2.75 0.31
CA VAL A 14 -6.78 1.44 0.89
C VAL A 14 -5.61 0.75 1.55
N SER A 15 -4.43 0.76 0.93
CA SER A 15 -3.24 0.10 1.47
C SER A 15 -2.71 0.77 2.74
N ILE A 16 -2.71 2.10 2.78
CA ILE A 16 -2.37 2.87 3.99
C ILE A 16 -3.36 2.53 5.10
N PHE A 17 -4.66 2.52 4.82
CA PHE A 17 -5.69 2.16 5.79
C PHE A 17 -5.52 0.72 6.29
N ALA A 18 -5.28 -0.25 5.41
CA ALA A 18 -5.07 -1.65 5.78
C ALA A 18 -3.84 -1.82 6.68
N LEU A 19 -2.72 -1.19 6.35
CA LEU A 19 -1.50 -1.24 7.16
C LEU A 19 -1.65 -0.52 8.50
N SER A 20 -2.50 0.50 8.59
CA SER A 20 -2.77 1.21 9.85
C SER A 20 -3.40 0.32 10.94
N GLY A 21 -4.05 -0.78 10.53
CA GLY A 21 -4.62 -1.77 11.46
C GLY A 21 -3.59 -2.75 12.05
N ILE A 22 -2.33 -2.72 11.60
CA ILE A 22 -1.29 -3.65 12.06
C ILE A 22 -0.59 -3.07 13.30
N ASN A 23 -0.48 -3.89 14.35
CA ASN A 23 0.33 -3.55 15.50
C ASN A 23 1.82 -3.83 15.23
N PHE A 24 2.58 -2.79 14.93
CA PHE A 24 4.03 -2.87 14.69
C PHE A 24 4.90 -2.89 15.97
N THR A 25 4.30 -3.05 17.16
CA THR A 25 5.06 -3.05 18.42
C THR A 25 6.09 -4.19 18.42
N GLY A 26 7.37 -3.86 18.66
CA GLY A 26 8.47 -4.82 18.70
C GLY A 26 8.97 -5.30 17.33
N PHE A 27 8.38 -4.84 16.21
CA PHE A 27 8.81 -5.20 14.87
C PHE A 27 10.11 -4.48 14.45
N PHE A 28 10.31 -3.27 14.97
CA PHE A 28 11.46 -2.42 14.65
C PHE A 28 12.40 -2.24 15.84
N LYS A 29 13.68 -2.00 15.54
CA LYS A 29 14.69 -1.68 16.55
C LYS A 29 14.37 -0.35 17.25
N ILE A 30 14.65 -0.29 18.56
CA ILE A 30 14.45 0.92 19.36
C ILE A 30 15.31 2.06 18.78
N LYS A 31 14.76 3.27 18.69
CA LYS A 31 15.37 4.49 18.09
C LYS A 31 15.51 4.50 16.56
N HIS A 32 14.94 3.51 15.84
CA HIS A 32 14.89 3.48 14.37
C HIS A 32 13.52 3.87 13.82
N GLU A 33 12.97 5.00 14.29
CA GLU A 33 11.62 5.45 13.92
C GLU A 33 11.51 5.84 12.44
N LEU A 34 12.58 6.41 11.86
CA LEU A 34 12.58 6.83 10.48
C LEU A 34 12.51 5.63 9.54
N GLU A 35 13.30 4.59 9.82
CA GLU A 35 13.31 3.35 9.07
C GLU A 35 11.96 2.64 9.15
N ALA A 36 11.32 2.66 10.32
CA ALA A 36 9.97 2.13 10.49
C ALA A 36 8.94 2.87 9.63
N LYS A 37 8.99 4.22 9.60
CA LYS A 37 8.12 5.04 8.76
C LYS A 37 8.35 4.79 7.27
N ILE A 38 9.61 4.73 6.85
CA ILE A 38 9.98 4.42 5.46
C ILE A 38 9.48 3.03 5.07
N PHE A 39 9.61 2.04 5.96
CA PHE A 39 9.11 0.70 5.72
C PHE A 39 7.59 0.70 5.48
N VAL A 40 6.81 1.34 6.36
CA VAL A 40 5.35 1.40 6.22
C VAL A 40 4.95 2.12 4.93
N MET A 41 5.67 3.18 4.55
CA MET A 41 5.45 3.89 3.29
C MET A 41 5.71 2.99 2.07
N LEU A 42 6.85 2.29 2.03
CA LEU A 42 7.19 1.37 0.95
C LEU A 42 6.23 0.17 0.88
N ALA A 43 5.84 -0.38 2.03
CA ALA A 43 4.85 -1.44 2.12
C ALA A 43 3.49 -0.97 1.57
N SER A 44 3.09 0.27 1.87
CA SER A 44 1.86 0.86 1.35
C SER A 44 1.90 0.96 -0.17
N PHE A 45 3.03 1.38 -0.75
CA PHE A 45 3.21 1.48 -2.20
C PHE A 45 3.20 0.11 -2.89
N GLY A 46 3.88 -0.88 -2.30
CA GLY A 46 3.89 -2.24 -2.82
C GLY A 46 2.49 -2.87 -2.82
N LEU A 47 1.77 -2.77 -1.69
CA LEU A 47 0.40 -3.25 -1.58
C LEU A 47 -0.55 -2.53 -2.55
N ALA A 48 -0.41 -1.21 -2.69
CA ALA A 48 -1.23 -0.42 -3.59
C ALA A 48 -1.03 -0.84 -5.04
N TYR A 49 0.22 -1.06 -5.45
CA TYR A 49 0.54 -1.51 -6.78
C TYR A 49 -0.03 -2.90 -7.07
N VAL A 50 0.23 -3.89 -6.20
CA VAL A 50 -0.23 -5.27 -6.41
C VAL A 50 -1.76 -5.36 -6.43
N SER A 51 -2.45 -4.68 -5.52
CA SER A 51 -3.92 -4.65 -5.48
C SER A 51 -4.53 -3.92 -6.68
N ALA A 52 -3.93 -2.80 -7.10
CA ALA A 52 -4.37 -2.09 -8.30
C ALA A 52 -4.20 -2.92 -9.57
N GLU A 53 -3.04 -3.56 -9.74
CA GLU A 53 -2.77 -4.46 -10.87
C GLU A 53 -3.77 -5.61 -10.93
N PHE A 54 -4.10 -6.21 -9.79
CA PHE A 54 -5.14 -7.24 -9.71
C PHE A 54 -6.49 -6.72 -10.21
N LEU A 55 -6.93 -5.55 -9.73
CA LEU A 55 -8.21 -4.97 -10.14
C LEU A 55 -8.23 -4.55 -11.62
N ILE A 56 -7.15 -3.98 -12.12
CA ILE A 56 -7.04 -3.59 -13.53
C ILE A 56 -7.16 -4.84 -14.41
N LYS A 57 -6.42 -5.90 -14.10
CA LYS A 57 -6.49 -7.17 -14.83
C LYS A 57 -7.87 -7.81 -14.75
N LEU A 58 -8.51 -7.73 -13.58
CA LEU A 58 -9.87 -8.23 -13.41
C LEU A 58 -10.84 -7.47 -14.32
N ILE A 59 -10.75 -6.15 -14.38
CA ILE A 59 -11.59 -5.31 -15.27
C ILE A 59 -11.31 -5.62 -16.74
N GLU A 60 -10.04 -5.82 -17.13
CA GLU A 60 -9.66 -6.14 -18.51
C GLU A 60 -10.07 -7.56 -18.95
N LEU A 61 -10.37 -8.45 -18.01
CA LEU A 61 -10.84 -9.81 -18.29
C LEU A 61 -12.32 -9.85 -18.69
N PHE A 62 -13.10 -8.85 -18.28
CA PHE A 62 -14.53 -8.71 -18.58
C PHE A 62 -14.75 -7.78 -19.78
#